data_AF-A0A7J6QTJ7-F1
#
_entry.id   AF-A0A7J6QTJ7-F1
#
_cell.length_a   1.000
_cell.length_b   1.000
_cell.length_c   1.000
_cell.angle_alpha   90.00
_cell.angle_beta   90.00
_cell.angle_gamma   90.00
#
_symmetry.space_group_name_H-M   'P 1'
#
loop_
_entity.id
_entity.type
_entity.pdbx_description
1 polymer ?
#
loop_
_entity_poly.entity_id
_entity_poly.type
_entity_poly.pdbx_seq_one_letter_code
_entity_poly.pdbx_strand_id
1 'polypeptide(L)'
;MSDDLIIVHDTECLEAAHNVKTIYRSMLTILGFTVQEPKSDNNSYAIKAQNVAFLICGPETFKNKLVCDALEQAITGKKNIVLLQWIATCPTLTEVFDGAPEAHRETLTGKKNVVYVPDLLDQCNDLLLTCLKLSDQEKVDQIREAKSRQVMDDILRFGAKV
;
A
#
# COMPACT_ATOMS: atom_id res chain seq x y z
N MET A 1 -2.95 12.48 -15.73
CA MET A 1 -3.64 11.49 -14.88
C MET A 1 -3.04 11.64 -13.50
N SER A 2 -3.83 11.61 -12.42
CA SER A 2 -3.25 11.76 -11.09
C SER A 2 -2.55 10.46 -10.69
N ASP A 3 -1.31 10.52 -10.23
CA ASP A 3 -0.51 9.39 -9.73
C ASP A 3 -0.95 8.96 -8.32
N ASP A 4 -2.23 9.13 -8.03
CA ASP A 4 -2.80 8.92 -6.71
C ASP A 4 -2.78 7.43 -6.35
N LEU A 5 -2.54 7.18 -5.07
CA LEU A 5 -2.68 5.88 -4.45
C LEU A 5 -3.78 5.96 -3.39
N ILE A 6 -4.74 5.05 -3.48
CA ILE A 6 -5.69 4.78 -2.40
C ILE A 6 -5.24 3.53 -1.66
N ILE A 7 -5.04 3.64 -0.34
CA ILE A 7 -4.79 2.49 0.53
C ILE A 7 -6.10 2.15 1.23
N VAL A 8 -6.69 1.03 0.81
CA VAL A 8 -7.89 0.44 1.39
C VAL A 8 -7.48 -0.45 2.55
N HIS A 9 -8.16 -0.32 3.68
CA HIS A 9 -7.95 -1.18 4.83
C HIS A 9 -9.26 -1.45 5.57
N ASP A 10 -9.23 -2.49 6.40
CA ASP A 10 -10.26 -2.74 7.40
C ASP A 10 -10.23 -1.61 8.44
N THR A 11 -11.28 -0.80 8.49
CA THR A 11 -11.40 0.32 9.43
C THR A 11 -11.80 -0.12 10.83
N GLU A 12 -12.32 -1.33 10.98
CA GLU A 12 -12.75 -1.91 12.26
C GLU A 12 -11.55 -2.56 12.98
N CYS A 13 -10.48 -2.89 12.25
CA CYS A 13 -9.22 -3.37 12.79
C CYS A 13 -8.30 -2.19 13.19
N LEU A 14 -8.00 -2.06 14.48
CA LEU A 14 -7.15 -1.01 15.03
C LEU A 14 -5.71 -1.09 14.49
N GLU A 15 -5.18 -2.30 14.35
CA GLU A 15 -3.86 -2.56 13.80
C GLU A 15 -3.79 -2.11 12.34
N ALA A 16 -4.80 -2.44 11.53
CA ALA A 16 -4.87 -2.01 10.14
C ALA A 16 -4.92 -0.48 10.02
N ALA A 17 -5.75 0.18 10.83
CA ALA A 17 -5.82 1.64 10.86
C ALA A 17 -4.50 2.30 11.30
N HIS A 18 -3.79 1.71 12.26
CA HIS A 18 -2.47 2.17 12.68
C HIS A 18 -1.43 1.99 11.57
N ASN A 19 -1.37 0.79 10.98
CA ASN A 19 -0.40 0.43 9.97
C ASN A 19 -0.58 1.25 8.68
N VAL A 20 -1.82 1.49 8.23
CA VAL A 20 -2.08 2.40 7.10
C VAL A 20 -1.55 3.79 7.37
N LYS A 21 -1.75 4.35 8.57
CA LYS A 21 -1.20 5.66 8.92
C LYS A 21 0.33 5.68 8.87
N THR A 22 0.97 4.60 9.28
CA THR A 22 2.43 4.47 9.21
C THR A 22 2.92 4.41 7.76
N ILE A 23 2.31 3.59 6.92
CA ILE A 23 2.61 3.52 5.48
C ILE A 23 2.38 4.87 4.82
N TYR A 24 1.23 5.50 5.11
CA TYR A 24 0.86 6.82 4.62
C TYR A 24 1.91 7.88 4.95
N ARG A 25 2.31 7.98 6.22
CA ARG A 25 3.29 8.97 6.67
C ARG A 25 4.64 8.77 6.00
N SER A 26 5.11 7.52 5.88
CA SER A 26 6.37 7.23 5.19
C SER A 26 6.25 7.50 3.69
N MET A 27 5.12 7.17 3.05
CA MET A 27 4.87 7.50 1.64
C MET A 27 4.77 9.01 1.39
N LEU A 28 4.24 9.81 2.33
CA LEU A 28 4.25 11.27 2.23
C LEU A 28 5.67 11.87 2.24
N THR A 29 6.64 11.19 2.85
CA THR A 29 8.05 11.62 2.76
C THR A 29 8.63 11.40 1.35
N ILE A 30 7.98 10.57 0.53
CA ILE A 30 8.33 10.37 -0.87
C ILE A 30 7.67 11.49 -1.67
N LEU A 31 8.48 12.49 -2.04
CA LEU A 31 8.07 13.68 -2.79
C LEU A 31 7.18 13.34 -4.00
N GLY A 32 6.09 14.07 -4.21
CA GLY A 32 5.29 14.00 -5.45
C GLY A 32 4.06 13.09 -5.44
N PHE A 33 3.77 12.39 -4.34
CA PHE A 33 2.58 11.53 -4.23
C PHE A 33 1.47 12.14 -3.38
N THR A 34 0.24 12.11 -3.90
CA THR A 34 -0.95 12.28 -3.07
C THR A 34 -1.46 10.90 -2.69
N VAL A 35 -1.18 10.49 -1.46
CA VAL A 35 -1.89 9.35 -0.88
C VAL A 35 -3.21 9.88 -0.34
N GLN A 36 -4.32 9.25 -0.70
CA GLN A 36 -5.63 9.67 -0.20
C GLN A 36 -5.96 8.87 1.05
N GLU A 37 -6.10 9.55 2.20
CA GLU A 37 -6.66 8.92 3.39
C GLU A 37 -8.15 8.55 3.14
N PRO A 38 -8.64 7.45 3.74
CA PRO A 38 -10.06 7.19 3.79
C PRO A 38 -10.77 8.39 4.41
N LYS A 39 -11.72 9.00 3.71
CA LYS A 39 -12.56 10.04 4.31
C LYS A 39 -13.46 9.36 5.35
N SER A 40 -13.33 9.77 6.61
CA SER A 40 -14.14 9.29 7.73
C SER A 40 -15.65 9.42 7.51
N ASP A 41 -16.06 10.35 6.65
CA ASP A 41 -17.44 10.86 6.63
C ASP A 41 -18.36 10.15 5.65
N ASN A 42 -17.88 9.18 4.87
CA ASN A 42 -18.73 8.29 4.09
C ASN A 42 -18.13 6.90 4.13
N ASN A 43 -18.90 5.93 4.64
CA ASN A 43 -18.65 4.48 4.62
C ASN A 43 -18.46 3.93 3.19
N SER A 44 -17.55 4.48 2.39
CA SER A 44 -17.24 4.05 1.03
C SER A 44 -15.89 4.61 0.58
N TYR A 45 -15.01 3.74 0.10
CA TYR A 45 -13.88 4.17 -0.70
C TYR A 45 -14.39 4.53 -2.11
N ALA A 46 -14.32 5.80 -2.48
CA ALA A 46 -14.57 6.22 -3.87
C ALA A 46 -13.31 5.93 -4.70
N ILE A 47 -13.24 4.76 -5.36
CA ILE A 47 -12.07 4.29 -6.10
C ILE A 47 -11.87 5.08 -7.40
N LYS A 48 -11.36 6.31 -7.28
CA LYS A 48 -11.09 7.21 -8.40
C LYS A 48 -9.66 7.08 -8.92
N ALA A 49 -8.71 6.79 -8.02
CA ALA A 49 -7.30 6.61 -8.35
C ALA A 49 -7.06 5.45 -9.33
N GLN A 50 -5.95 5.51 -10.07
CA GLN A 50 -5.53 4.40 -10.94
C GLN A 50 -4.88 3.26 -10.15
N ASN A 51 -4.21 3.60 -9.05
CA ASN A 51 -3.57 2.65 -8.15
C ASN A 51 -4.38 2.46 -6.87
N VAL A 52 -4.61 1.21 -6.50
CA VAL A 52 -5.35 0.84 -5.30
C VAL A 52 -4.55 -0.24 -4.58
N ALA A 53 -4.18 0.04 -3.34
CA ALA A 53 -3.51 -0.93 -2.49
C ALA A 53 -4.46 -1.41 -1.40
N PHE A 54 -4.44 -2.71 -1.09
CA PHE A 54 -5.24 -3.29 -0.01
C PHE A 54 -4.32 -3.72 1.11
N LEU A 55 -4.44 -3.10 2.29
CA LEU A 55 -3.72 -3.53 3.48
C LEU A 55 -4.40 -4.77 4.08
N ILE A 56 -3.67 -5.86 4.10
CA ILE A 56 -4.05 -7.15 4.65
C ILE A 56 -3.36 -7.31 6.00
N CYS A 57 -4.15 -7.26 7.07
CA CYS A 57 -3.67 -7.46 8.44
C CYS A 57 -4.12 -8.79 9.05
N GLY A 58 -4.98 -9.56 8.37
CA GLY A 58 -5.44 -10.87 8.83
C GLY A 58 -6.59 -11.42 7.99
N PRO A 59 -7.08 -12.64 8.29
CA PRO A 59 -8.10 -13.33 7.49
C PRO A 59 -9.46 -12.62 7.48
N GLU A 60 -9.72 -11.81 8.51
CA GLU A 60 -10.96 -11.03 8.64
C GLU A 60 -11.01 -9.81 7.71
N THR A 61 -9.90 -9.45 7.06
CA THR A 61 -9.80 -8.24 6.21
C THR A 61 -10.89 -8.20 5.13
N PHE A 62 -11.21 -9.35 4.51
CA PHE A 62 -12.25 -9.46 3.49
C PHE A 62 -13.65 -9.75 4.04
N LYS A 63 -13.84 -9.84 5.36
CA LYS A 63 -15.18 -9.83 5.96
C LYS A 63 -15.73 -8.41 6.09
N ASN A 64 -14.85 -7.41 6.10
CA ASN A 64 -15.27 -6.02 6.10
C ASN A 64 -15.91 -5.65 4.76
N LYS A 65 -17.18 -5.24 4.81
CA LYS A 65 -17.96 -4.86 3.63
C LYS A 65 -17.33 -3.71 2.84
N LEU A 66 -16.72 -2.74 3.51
CA LEU A 66 -16.04 -1.61 2.86
C LEU A 66 -14.86 -2.06 2.00
N VAL A 67 -14.12 -3.06 2.47
CA VAL A 67 -12.97 -3.63 1.75
C VAL A 67 -13.46 -4.40 0.52
N CYS A 68 -14.54 -5.19 0.67
CA CYS A 68 -15.15 -5.91 -0.45
C CYS A 68 -15.75 -4.97 -1.50
N ASP A 69 -16.53 -3.97 -1.09
CA ASP A 69 -17.12 -2.98 -2.00
C ASP A 69 -16.02 -2.21 -2.75
N ALA A 70 -14.90 -1.90 -2.09
CA ALA A 70 -13.74 -1.28 -2.71
C ALA A 70 -13.02 -2.22 -3.70
N LEU A 71 -12.91 -3.51 -3.37
CA LEU A 71 -12.34 -4.52 -4.24
C LEU A 71 -13.15 -4.68 -5.52
N GLU A 72 -14.48 -4.77 -5.41
CA GLU A 72 -15.39 -4.84 -6.55
C GLU A 72 -15.27 -3.62 -7.46
N GLN A 73 -15.23 -2.42 -6.88
CA GLN A 73 -15.00 -1.18 -7.64
C GLN A 73 -13.65 -1.18 -8.36
N ALA A 74 -12.59 -1.63 -7.69
CA ALA A 74 -11.24 -1.68 -8.27
C ALA A 74 -11.15 -2.68 -9.43
N ILE A 75 -11.78 -3.85 -9.29
CA ILE A 75 -11.84 -4.87 -10.34
C ILE A 75 -12.65 -4.37 -11.54
N THR A 76 -13.86 -3.86 -11.29
CA THR A 76 -14.76 -3.33 -12.33
C THR A 76 -14.12 -2.16 -13.07
N GLY A 77 -13.46 -1.27 -12.33
CA GLY A 77 -12.72 -0.14 -12.87
C GLY A 77 -11.38 -0.49 -13.52
N LYS A 78 -11.00 -1.77 -13.60
CA LYS A 78 -9.73 -2.28 -14.15
C LYS A 78 -8.50 -1.54 -13.57
N LYS A 79 -8.54 -1.26 -12.28
CA LYS A 79 -7.50 -0.53 -11.56
C LYS A 79 -6.26 -1.38 -11.35
N ASN A 80 -5.13 -0.74 -11.08
CA ASN A 80 -3.92 -1.44 -10.65
C ASN A 80 -4.06 -1.81 -9.17
N ILE A 81 -4.33 -3.08 -8.90
CA ILE A 81 -4.52 -3.61 -7.55
C ILE A 81 -3.18 -4.16 -7.04
N VAL A 82 -2.76 -3.69 -5.87
CA VAL A 82 -1.58 -4.18 -5.13
C VAL A 82 -2.04 -4.64 -3.75
N LEU A 83 -1.54 -5.79 -3.30
CA LEU A 83 -1.79 -6.29 -1.95
C LEU A 83 -0.61 -5.86 -1.06
N LEU A 84 -0.91 -5.32 0.12
CA LEU A 84 0.08 -4.99 1.15
C LEU A 84 -0.13 -5.94 2.32
N GLN A 85 0.78 -6.89 2.49
CA GLN A 85 0.68 -7.87 3.57
C GLN A 85 1.50 -7.41 4.77
N TRP A 86 0.86 -7.16 5.91
CA TRP A 86 1.59 -6.83 7.13
C TRP A 86 2.07 -8.09 7.84
N ILE A 87 3.36 -8.43 7.75
CA ILE A 87 3.86 -9.76 8.14
C ILE A 87 3.67 -10.07 9.63
N ALA A 88 3.71 -9.04 10.48
CA ALA A 88 3.61 -9.20 11.94
C ALA A 88 2.22 -9.71 12.38
N THR A 89 1.17 -9.39 11.62
CA THR A 89 -0.21 -9.77 11.95
C THR A 89 -0.77 -10.80 10.95
N CYS A 90 -0.21 -10.87 9.75
CA CYS A 90 -0.60 -11.80 8.71
C CYS A 90 0.64 -12.42 8.07
N PRO A 91 1.10 -13.59 8.56
CA PRO A 91 2.28 -14.26 8.02
C PRO A 91 2.02 -14.92 6.66
N THR A 92 0.77 -15.28 6.36
CA THR A 92 0.40 -16.04 5.16
C THR A 92 -0.85 -15.50 4.50
N LEU A 93 -0.80 -15.22 3.19
CA LEU A 93 -1.97 -14.77 2.42
C LEU A 93 -3.00 -15.85 2.11
N THR A 94 -2.59 -17.12 2.15
CA THR A 94 -3.46 -18.25 1.79
C THR A 94 -4.73 -18.28 2.64
N GLU A 95 -4.57 -18.14 3.96
CA GLU A 95 -5.69 -18.11 4.92
C GLU A 95 -6.58 -16.88 4.75
N VAL A 96 -6.01 -15.77 4.26
CA VAL A 96 -6.77 -14.56 3.98
C VAL A 96 -7.61 -14.71 2.72
N PHE A 97 -7.09 -15.38 1.70
CA PHE A 97 -7.83 -15.64 0.48
C PHE A 97 -8.98 -16.62 0.71
N ASP A 98 -8.83 -17.56 1.64
CA ASP A 98 -9.95 -18.41 2.09
C ASP A 98 -11.07 -17.58 2.76
N GLY A 99 -10.74 -16.46 3.38
CA GLY A 99 -11.72 -15.50 3.89
C GLY A 99 -12.36 -14.61 2.82
N ALA A 100 -11.79 -14.53 1.61
CA ALA A 100 -12.28 -13.68 0.53
C ALA A 100 -13.46 -14.34 -0.23
N PRO A 101 -14.38 -13.55 -0.82
CA PRO A 101 -15.44 -14.07 -1.67
C PRO A 101 -14.87 -14.90 -2.81
N GLU A 102 -15.47 -16.07 -3.06
CA GLU A 102 -14.97 -17.06 -4.03
C GLU A 102 -14.77 -16.46 -5.44
N ALA A 103 -15.69 -15.59 -5.86
CA ALA A 103 -15.63 -14.86 -7.13
C ALA A 103 -14.41 -13.93 -7.29
N HIS A 104 -13.71 -13.59 -6.19
CA HIS A 104 -12.56 -12.68 -6.20
C HIS A 104 -11.24 -13.37 -5.84
N ARG A 105 -11.25 -14.61 -5.34
CA ARG A 105 -10.04 -15.34 -4.92
C ARG A 105 -9.03 -15.49 -6.05
N GLU A 106 -9.46 -15.98 -7.21
CA GLU A 106 -8.58 -16.13 -8.37
C GLU A 106 -8.00 -14.78 -8.84
N THR A 107 -8.80 -13.73 -8.75
CA THR A 107 -8.37 -12.38 -9.11
C THR A 107 -7.29 -11.86 -8.15
N LEU A 108 -7.41 -12.15 -6.85
CA LEU A 108 -6.48 -11.74 -5.81
C LEU A 108 -5.15 -12.49 -5.88
N THR A 109 -5.18 -13.82 -6.11
CA THR A 109 -3.98 -14.66 -6.22
C THR A 109 -3.04 -14.20 -7.34
N GLY A 110 -3.59 -13.61 -8.41
CA GLY A 110 -2.80 -13.07 -9.54
C GLY A 110 -2.30 -11.64 -9.37
N LYS A 111 -2.54 -10.96 -8.23
CA LYS A 111 -2.09 -9.58 -8.02
C LYS A 111 -0.69 -9.48 -7.45
N LYS A 112 -0.05 -8.33 -7.69
CA LYS A 112 1.22 -7.98 -7.06
C LYS A 112 1.02 -7.89 -5.55
N ASN A 113 1.96 -8.45 -4.79
CA ASN A 113 1.98 -8.39 -3.33
C ASN A 113 3.28 -7.76 -2.83
N VAL A 114 3.17 -6.92 -1.82
CA VAL A 114 4.29 -6.31 -1.11
C VAL A 114 4.17 -6.70 0.36
N VAL A 115 5.17 -7.42 0.86
CA VAL A 115 5.23 -7.81 2.27
C VAL A 115 5.86 -6.68 3.06
N TYR A 116 5.07 -6.10 3.96
CA TYR A 116 5.51 -5.05 4.88
C TYR A 116 6.11 -5.67 6.13
N VAL A 117 7.38 -5.35 6.36
CA VAL A 117 8.12 -5.65 7.58
C VAL A 117 8.25 -4.34 8.36
N PRO A 118 7.82 -4.27 9.64
CA PRO A 118 7.81 -3.04 10.42
C PRO A 118 9.15 -2.28 10.46
N ASP A 119 10.26 -3.03 10.48
CA ASP A 119 11.60 -2.44 10.57
C ASP A 119 12.16 -1.96 9.22
N LEU A 120 11.48 -2.27 8.11
CA LEU A 120 11.96 -2.00 6.75
C LEU A 120 10.95 -1.19 5.92
N LEU A 121 10.20 -0.30 6.58
CA LEU A 121 9.11 0.47 5.96
C LEU A 121 9.53 1.25 4.71
N ASP A 122 10.72 1.85 4.71
CA ASP A 122 11.23 2.60 3.57
C ASP A 122 11.48 1.70 2.37
N GLN A 123 12.09 0.54 2.57
CA GLN A 123 12.36 -0.42 1.51
C GLN A 123 11.07 -1.06 1.00
N CYS A 124 10.10 -1.32 1.89
CA CYS A 124 8.77 -1.79 1.51
C CYS A 124 8.03 -0.76 0.66
N ASN A 125 8.13 0.53 1.00
CA ASN A 125 7.56 1.61 0.19
C ASN A 125 8.26 1.76 -1.15
N ASP A 126 9.58 1.64 -1.20
CA ASP A 126 10.31 1.58 -2.46
C ASP A 126 9.84 0.43 -3.34
N LEU A 127 9.60 -0.75 -2.77
CA LEU A 127 9.04 -1.89 -3.50
C LEU A 127 7.60 -1.62 -3.96
N LEU A 128 6.77 -1.01 -3.11
CA LEU A 128 5.42 -0.57 -3.46
C LEU A 128 5.44 0.33 -4.69
N LEU A 129 6.33 1.32 -4.74
CA LEU A 129 6.44 2.23 -5.90
C LEU A 129 6.67 1.49 -7.21
N THR A 130 7.49 0.43 -7.22
CA THR A 130 7.71 -0.39 -8.44
C THR A 130 6.47 -1.20 -8.85
N CYS A 131 5.52 -1.39 -7.93
CA CYS A 131 4.27 -2.07 -8.22
C CYS A 131 3.21 -1.14 -8.83
N LEU A 132 3.33 0.17 -8.62
CA LEU A 132 2.36 1.18 -9.07
C LEU A 132 2.44 1.41 -10.59
N LYS A 133 1.31 1.79 -11.20
CA LYS A 133 1.26 2.36 -12.55
C LYS A 133 1.36 3.87 -12.44
N LEU A 134 2.53 4.39 -12.76
CA LEU A 134 2.86 5.80 -12.63
C LEU A 134 2.90 6.43 -14.02
N SER A 135 2.40 7.66 -14.13
CA SER A 135 2.39 8.40 -15.38
C SER A 135 3.78 8.93 -15.76
N ASP A 136 4.66 9.08 -14.79
CA ASP A 136 6.02 9.59 -14.94
C ASP A 136 7.01 8.73 -14.13
N GLN A 137 7.47 7.64 -14.75
CA GLN A 137 8.42 6.71 -14.14
C GLN A 137 9.77 7.39 -13.86
N GLU A 138 10.18 8.33 -14.71
CA GLU A 138 11.44 9.06 -14.62
C GLU A 138 11.50 9.94 -13.37
N LYS A 139 10.39 10.59 -13.00
CA LYS A 139 10.27 11.30 -11.72
C LYS A 139 10.49 10.40 -10.51
N VAL A 140 9.93 9.19 -10.53
CA VAL A 140 10.08 8.25 -9.40
C VAL A 140 11.49 7.74 -9.28
N ASP A 141 12.17 7.47 -10.40
CA ASP A 141 13.57 7.10 -10.39
C ASP A 141 14.45 8.25 -9.87
N GLN A 142 14.17 9.50 -10.24
CA GLN A 142 14.86 10.68 -9.70
C GLN A 142 14.65 10.85 -8.18
N ILE A 143 13.44 10.62 -7.67
CA ILE A 143 13.15 10.68 -6.23
C ILE A 143 13.90 9.59 -5.48
N ARG A 144 13.95 8.37 -6.02
CA ARG A 144 14.70 7.25 -5.42
C ARG A 144 16.20 7.52 -5.43
N GLU A 145 16.74 8.05 -6.51
CA GLU A 145 18.15 8.47 -6.58
C GLU A 145 18.46 9.57 -5.56
N ALA A 146 17.60 10.58 -5.43
CA ALA A 146 17.78 11.66 -4.46
C ALA A 146 17.78 11.13 -3.02
N LYS A 147 16.84 10.22 -2.69
CA LYS A 147 16.77 9.57 -1.37
C LYS A 147 18.01 8.73 -1.10
N SER A 148 18.47 7.95 -2.07
CA SER A 148 19.70 7.14 -1.95
C SER A 148 20.93 8.02 -1.69
N ARG A 149 21.06 9.15 -2.40
CA ARG A 149 22.14 10.12 -2.17
C ARG A 149 22.07 10.73 -0.77
N GLN A 150 20.88 11.11 -0.29
CA GLN A 150 20.70 11.67 1.04
C GLN A 150 21.10 10.70 2.16
N VAL A 151 20.69 9.42 2.04
CA VAL A 151 21.10 8.37 2.99
C VAL A 151 22.62 8.18 2.98
N MET A 152 23.24 8.19 1.80
CA MET A 152 24.69 8.06 1.66
C MET A 152 25.44 9.27 2.26
N ASP A 153 24.93 10.47 2.06
CA ASP A 153 25.45 11.69 2.67
C ASP A 153 25.32 11.67 4.20
N ASP A 154 24.22 11.17 4.74
CA ASP A 154 24.04 10.98 6.18
C ASP A 154 25.01 9.93 6.72
N ILE A 155 25.18 8.79 6.05
CA ILE A 155 26.18 7.77 6.42
C ILE A 155 27.59 8.39 6.44
N LEU A 156 27.94 9.19 5.44
CA LEU A 156 29.24 9.85 5.39
C LEU A 156 29.40 10.90 6.50
N ARG A 157 28.35 11.69 6.79
CA ARG A 157 28.37 12.71 7.85
C ARG A 157 28.45 12.12 9.26
N PHE A 158 27.75 11.02 9.50
CA PHE A 158 27.66 10.42 10.84
C PHE A 158 28.67 9.28 11.05
N GLY A 159 29.12 8.62 9.98
CA GLY A 159 30.20 7.63 10.00
C GLY A 159 31.59 8.25 10.13
N ALA A 160 31.80 9.49 9.67
CA ALA A 160 33.05 10.23 9.88
C ALA A 160 33.18 10.84 11.31
N LYS A 161 32.18 10.63 12.17
CA LYS A 161 32.13 11.14 13.55
C LYS A 161 32.54 10.10 14.61
N VAL A 162 33.16 9.00 14.20
CA VAL A 162 33.71 7.95 15.08
C VAL A 162 35.22 8.10 15.19
#